data_AF-A0A2V6DC14-F1
#
_entry.id   AF-A0A2V6DC14-F1
#
_cell.length_a   1.000
_cell.length_b   1.000
_cell.length_c   1.000
_cell.angle_alpha   90.00
_cell.angle_beta   90.00
_cell.angle_gamma   90.00
#
_symmetry.space_group_name_H-M   'P 1'
#
loop_
_entity.id
_entity.type
_entity.pdbx_description
1 polymer ?
#
loop_
_entity_poly.entity_id
_entity_poly.type
_entity_poly.pdbx_seq_one_letter_code
_entity_poly.pdbx_strand_id
1 'polypeptide(L)' 'MKVKALKVGNVVIGGKRPAFILGPCVIESEKFVWRM' A
#
# COMPACT_ATOMS: atom_id res chain seq x y z
N MET A 1 0.96 12.64 -19.24
CA MET A 1 0.71 12.93 -17.80
C MET A 1 2.03 12.77 -17.05
N LYS A 2 2.48 13.79 -16.31
CA LYS A 2 3.67 13.66 -15.45
C LYS A 2 3.21 12.95 -14.17
N VAL A 3 3.65 11.71 -13.94
CA VAL A 3 3.28 10.95 -12.74
C VAL A 3 3.87 11.67 -11.54
N LYS A 4 3.03 12.38 -10.79
CA LYS A 4 3.43 13.07 -9.56
C LYS A 4 3.55 12.03 -8.45
N ALA A 5 4.68 12.02 -7.76
CA ALA A 5 4.87 11.14 -6.61
C ALA A 5 3.82 11.42 -5.54
N LEU A 6 3.17 10.37 -5.04
CA LEU A 6 2.15 10.44 -4.01
C LEU A 6 2.76 10.06 -2.66
N LYS A 7 2.59 10.90 -1.64
CA LYS A 7 3.01 10.61 -0.28
C LYS A 7 1.82 10.09 0.53
N VAL A 8 1.94 8.88 1.07
CA VAL A 8 0.96 8.25 1.98
C VAL A 8 1.66 7.91 3.28
N GLY A 9 1.40 8.69 4.34
CA GLY A 9 2.14 8.58 5.60
C GLY A 9 3.65 8.71 5.39
N ASN A 10 4.39 7.64 5.71
CA ASN A 10 5.84 7.56 5.56
C ASN A 10 6.31 6.94 4.22
N VAL A 11 5.38 6.55 3.33
CA VAL A 11 5.67 5.90 2.04
C VAL A 11 5.48 6.88 0.88
N VAL A 12 6.35 6.80 -0.14
CA VAL A 12 6.25 7.58 -1.39
C VAL A 12 6.04 6.64 -2.57
N ILE A 13 4.91 6.76 -3.26
CA ILE A 13 4.56 5.99 -4.47
C ILE A 13 4.96 6.80 -5.70
N GLY A 14 5.64 6.16 -6.66
CA GLY A 14 6.17 6.84 -7.86
C GLY A 14 7.51 7.56 -7.63
N GLY A 15 8.24 7.20 -6.55
CA GLY A 15 9.60 7.67 -6.27
C GLY A 15 10.69 6.81 -6.92
N LYS A 16 11.94 6.96 -6.45
CA LYS A 16 13.10 6.18 -6.96
C LYS A 16 13.07 4.70 -6.57
N ARG A 17 12.35 4.34 -5.51
CA ARG A 17 12.25 2.97 -4.98
C ARG A 17 10.85 2.43 -5.23
N PRO A 18 10.70 1.14 -5.59
CA PRO A 18 9.39 0.52 -5.71
C PRO A 18 8.70 0.45 -4.34
N ALA A 19 7.38 0.61 -4.35
CA ALA A 19 6.53 0.36 -3.20
C ALA A 19 5.67 -0.87 -3.50
N PHE A 20 5.63 -1.82 -2.56
CA PHE A 20 4.79 -3.02 -2.68
C PHE A 20 3.53 -2.84 -1.84
N ILE A 21 2.37 -3.05 -2.48
CA ILE A 21 1.07 -3.00 -1.81
C ILE A 21 0.67 -4.45 -1.59
N LEU A 22 0.52 -4.83 -0.32
CA LEU A 22 0.19 -6.18 0.12
C LEU A 22 -1.09 -6.13 0.94
N GLY A 23 -1.84 -7.22 0.90
CA GLY A 23 -3.07 -7.37 1.66
C GLY A 23 -3.98 -8.41 1.02
N PRO A 24 -5.02 -8.85 1.74
CA PRO A 24 -6.02 -9.72 1.15
C PRO A 24 -6.83 -8.98 0.09
N CYS A 25 -7.41 -9.72 -0.84
CA CYS A 25 -8.36 -9.16 -1.81
C CYS A 25 -9.61 -8.59 -1.10
N VAL A 26 -10.04 -9.23 -0.01
CA VAL A 26 -11.20 -8.84 0.79
C VAL A 26 -10.87 -9.01 2.28
N ILE A 27 -11.29 -8.07 3.13
CA ILE A 27 -11.19 -8.23 4.58
C ILE A 27 -12.38 -9.08 5.04
N GLU A 28 -12.14 -10.35 5.31
CA GLU A 28 -13.19 -11.30 5.71
C GLU A 28 -13.60 -11.15 7.18
N SER A 29 -12.64 -10.80 8.05
CA SER A 29 -12.87 -10.52 9.46
C SER A 29 -11.70 -9.73 10.05
N GLU A 30 -11.93 -9.06 11.19
CA GLU A 30 -10.87 -8.36 11.91
C GLU A 30 -9.74 -9.32 12.30
N LYS A 31 -10.06 -10.49 12.86
CA LYS A 31 -9.05 -11.49 13.28
C LYS A 31 -8.16 -11.96 12.14
N PHE A 32 -8.71 -12.05 10.92
CA PHE A 32 -7.98 -12.46 9.74
C PHE A 32 -6.97 -11.39 9.30
N VAL A 33 -7.41 -10.14 9.15
CA VAL A 33 -6.52 -9.06 8.69
C VAL A 33 -5.40 -8.74 9.70
N TRP A 34 -5.65 -8.94 11.00
CA TRP A 34 -4.63 -8.78 12.03
C TRP A 34 -3.60 -9.91 12.10
N ARG A 35 -3.84 -11.05 11.46
CA ARG A 35 -2.93 -12.21 11.44
C ARG A 35 -2.11 -12.32 10.15
N MET A 36 -2.45 -11.55 9.13
CA MET A 36 -1.75 -11.49 7.86
C MET A 36 -0.54 -10.57 7.94
#